data_AF-A0A6M0SK33-F1
#
_entry.id   AF-A0A6M0SK33-F1
#
_cell.length_a   1.000
_cell.length_b   1.000
_cell.length_c   1.000
_cell.angle_alpha   90.00
_cell.angle_beta   90.00
_cell.angle_gamma   90.00
#
_symmetry.space_group_name_H-M   'P 1'
#
loop_
_entity.id
_entity.type
_entity.pdbx_description
1 polymer ?
#
loop_
_entity_poly.entity_id
_entity_poly.type
_entity_poly.pdbx_seq_one_letter_code
_entity_poly.pdbx_strand_id
1 'polypeptide(L)' 'MTAVQHYATNYLENVKVMLISPSQTLASSAVEYCIASGYVKIMPADGRTLITHISNVVIEVES' A
#
# COMPACT_ATOMS: atom_id res chain seq x y z
N MET A 1 21.92 17.36 -11.21
CA MET A 1 20.73 17.04 -10.40
C MET A 1 20.44 15.57 -10.56
N THR A 2 20.73 14.76 -9.54
CA THR A 2 20.29 13.36 -9.52
C THR A 2 18.78 13.35 -9.37
N ALA A 3 18.07 13.16 -10.48
CA ALA A 3 16.64 12.91 -10.45
C ALA A 3 16.43 11.67 -9.55
N VAL A 4 15.61 11.82 -8.51
CA VAL A 4 15.15 10.67 -7.74
C VAL A 4 14.39 9.80 -8.73
N GLN A 5 14.97 8.64 -9.08
CA GLN A 5 14.31 7.64 -9.91
C GLN A 5 13.03 7.25 -9.17
N HIS A 6 11.88 7.60 -9.73
CA HIS A 6 10.61 7.04 -9.29
C HIS A 6 10.67 5.54 -9.60
N TYR A 7 10.98 4.73 -8.58
CA TYR A 7 10.95 3.28 -8.69
C TYR A 7 9.49 2.84 -8.83
N ALA A 8 8.92 2.95 -10.04
CA ALA A 8 7.63 2.42 -10.47
C ALA A 8 6.65 2.16 -9.30
N THR A 9 6.32 3.21 -8.56
CA THR A 9 5.36 3.11 -7.47
C THR A 9 3.98 3.16 -8.09
N ASN A 10 3.21 2.10 -7.87
CA ASN A 10 1.79 2.10 -8.19
C ASN A 10 1.06 2.78 -7.03
N TYR A 11 0.20 3.72 -7.37
CA TYR A 11 -0.63 4.44 -6.42
C TYR A 11 -2.10 4.13 -6.72
N LEU A 12 -2.82 3.65 -5.70
CA LEU A 12 -4.22 3.27 -5.79
C LEU A 12 -5.02 4.03 -4.74
N GLU A 13 -6.19 4.53 -5.10
CA GLU A 13 -7.11 5.22 -4.19
C GLU A 13 -8.38 4.41 -3.98
N ASN A 14 -9.06 4.64 -2.85
CA ASN A 14 -10.33 4.00 -2.48
C ASN A 14 -10.26 2.46 -2.51
N VAL A 15 -9.14 1.89 -2.10
CA VAL A 15 -8.91 0.43 -2.07
C VAL A 15 -9.10 -0.14 -0.67
N LYS A 16 -9.56 -1.38 -0.61
CA LYS A 16 -9.62 -2.13 0.65
C LYS A 16 -8.36 -2.97 0.80
N VAL A 17 -7.72 -2.87 1.97
CA VAL A 17 -6.48 -3.60 2.26
C VAL A 17 -6.72 -4.58 3.40
N MET A 18 -6.32 -5.82 3.21
CA MET A 18 -6.32 -6.84 4.25
C MET A 18 -4.88 -7.17 4.64
N LEU A 19 -4.52 -6.91 5.89
CA LEU A 19 -3.28 -7.40 6.51
C LEU A 19 -3.45 -8.88 6.85
N ILE A 20 -2.44 -9.69 6.57
CA ILE A 20 -2.48 -11.14 6.77
C ILE A 20 -2.11 -11.53 8.21
N SER A 21 -1.17 -10.81 8.85
CA SER A 21 -0.75 -11.10 10.24
C SER A 21 -0.27 -9.84 10.98
N PRO A 22 -0.99 -9.36 12.01
CA PRO A 22 -2.31 -9.83 12.44
C PRO A 22 -3.36 -9.63 11.35
N SER A 23 -4.33 -10.56 11.26
CA SER A 23 -5.41 -10.46 10.28
C SER A 23 -6.28 -9.25 10.58
N GLN A 24 -6.16 -8.19 9.79
CA GLN A 24 -6.90 -6.94 9.97
C GLN A 24 -7.30 -6.37 8.62
N THR A 25 -8.58 -6.02 8.47
CA THR A 25 -9.06 -5.28 7.29
C THR A 25 -9.04 -3.79 7.58
N LEU A 26 -8.45 -3.03 6.67
CA LEU A 26 -8.38 -1.58 6.69
C LEU A 26 -9.12 -1.02 5.47
N ALA A 27 -10.07 -0.12 5.73
CA ALA A 27 -10.56 0.77 4.68
C ALA A 27 -9.45 1.79 4.40
N SER A 28 -8.74 1.63 3.29
CA SER A 28 -7.63 2.52 2.94
C SER A 28 -8.13 3.63 2.03
N SER A 29 -7.76 4.87 2.32
CA SER A 29 -8.02 5.96 1.37
C SER A 29 -7.08 5.84 0.19
N ALA A 30 -5.82 5.45 0.44
CA ALA A 30 -4.85 5.22 -0.62
C ALA A 30 -3.79 4.18 -0.23
N VAL A 31 -3.17 3.56 -1.24
CA VAL A 31 -2.05 2.64 -1.11
C VAL A 31 -1.01 2.98 -2.17
N GLU A 32 0.25 3.05 -1.75
CA GLU A 32 1.40 3.18 -2.63
C GLU A 32 2.29 1.95 -2.48
N TYR A 33 2.65 1.29 -3.58
CA TYR A 33 3.54 0.13 -3.51
C TYR A 33 4.52 0.08 -4.66
N CYS A 34 5.70 -0.47 -4.38
CA CYS A 34 6.71 -0.76 -5.41
C CYS A 34 6.98 -2.27 -5.41
N ILE A 35 6.67 -2.92 -6.54
CA ILE A 35 6.87 -4.37 -6.70
C ILE A 35 8.36 -4.72 -6.54
N ALA A 36 9.26 -3.87 -7.06
CA ALA A 36 10.70 -4.12 -7.00
C ALA A 36 11.28 -4.02 -5.58
N SER A 37 10.75 -3.13 -4.73
CA SER A 37 11.20 -3.02 -3.33
C SER A 37 10.50 -4.03 -2.42
N GLY A 38 9.35 -4.57 -2.84
CA GLY A 38 8.53 -5.46 -2.05
C GLY A 38 7.79 -4.75 -0.90
N TYR A 39 7.81 -3.42 -0.82
CA TYR A 39 7.14 -2.67 0.24
C TYR A 39 5.86 -2.00 -0.23
N VAL A 40 4.90 -1.95 0.68
CA VAL A 40 3.58 -1.32 0.53
C VAL A 40 3.42 -0.30 1.65
N LYS A 41 3.05 0.91 1.27
CA LYS A 41 2.65 2.01 2.14
C LYS A 41 1.13 2.15 2.06
N ILE A 42 0.46 1.90 3.17
CA ILE A 42 -0.99 1.99 3.33
C ILE A 42 -1.29 3.30 4.06
N MET A 43 -2.23 4.06 3.52
CA MET A 43 -2.71 5.33 4.11
C MET A 43 -4.20 5.17 4.39
N PRO A 44 -4.59 4.73 5.60
CA PRO A 44 -5.99 4.67 6.01
C PRO A 44 -6.58 6.07 6.22
N ALA A 45 -7.91 6.16 6.22
CA ALA A 45 -8.63 7.41 6.42
C ALA A 45 -8.42 8.05 7.82
N ASP A 46 -7.90 7.29 8.79
CA ASP A 46 -7.57 7.77 10.13
C ASP A 46 -6.28 8.60 10.20
N GLY A 47 -5.61 8.82 9.06
CA GLY A 47 -4.42 9.64 8.92
C GLY A 47 -3.12 8.96 9.36
N ARG A 48 -3.16 7.69 9.76
CA ARG A 48 -1.94 6.92 10.03
C ARG A 48 -1.27 6.49 8.71
N THR A 49 0.00 6.12 8.79
CA THR A 49 0.70 5.47 7.69
C THR A 49 1.27 4.16 8.19
N LEU A 50 0.99 3.08 7.46
CA LEU A 50 1.49 1.75 7.75
C LEU A 50 2.39 1.32 6.61
N ILE A 51 3.59 0.83 6.92
CA ILE A 51 4.52 0.29 5.93
C ILE A 51 4.74 -1.18 6.26
N THR A 52 4.53 -2.04 5.27
CA THR A 52 4.68 -3.49 5.41
C THR A 52 5.18 -4.12 4.11
N HIS A 53 5.61 -5.37 4.18
CA HIS A 53 6.01 -6.13 3.00
C HIS A 53 4.78 -6.56 2.19
N ILE A 54 4.90 -6.62 0.87
CA ILE A 54 3.81 -6.96 -0.06
C ILE A 54 3.25 -8.36 0.18
N SER A 55 4.07 -9.27 0.73
CA SER A 55 3.61 -10.60 1.13
C SER A 55 2.65 -10.60 2.32
N ASN A 56 2.49 -9.48 3.02
CA ASN A 56 1.68 -9.36 4.23
C ASN A 56 0.31 -8.71 3.97
N VAL A 57 0.02 -8.34 2.71
CA VAL A 57 -1.20 -7.62 2.35
C VAL A 57 -1.90 -8.24 1.15
N VAL A 58 -3.22 -8.14 1.15
CA VAL A 58 -4.06 -8.29 -0.03
C VAL A 58 -4.67 -6.92 -0.32
N ILE A 59 -4.51 -6.43 -1.55
CA ILE A 59 -5.10 -5.17 -2.01
C ILE A 59 -6.27 -5.55 -2.92
N GLU A 60 -7.50 -5.28 -2.47
CA GLU A 60 -8.71 -5.46 -3.26
C GLU A 60 -8.99 -4.17 -4.06
N VAL A 61 -8.96 -4.28 -5.38
CA VAL A 61 -9.35 -3.23 -6.32
C VAL A 61 -10.74 -3.55 -6.88
N GLU A 62 -11.69 -2.62 -6.73
CA GLU A 62 -12.99 -2.74 -7.40
C GLU A 62 -12.79 -2.58 -8.92
N SER A 63 -13.35 -3.50 -9.70
CA SER A 63 -13.33 -3.48 -11.18
C SER A 63 -14.59 -2.83 -11.74
#